data_AF-A0A1H8FVS0-F1
#
_entry.id   AF-A0A1H8FVS0-F1
#
_cell.length_a   1.000
_cell.length_b   1.000
_cell.length_c   1.000
_cell.angle_alpha   90.00
_cell.angle_beta   90.00
_cell.angle_gamma   90.00
#
_symmetry.space_group_name_H-M   'P 1'
#
loop_
_entity.id
_entity.type
_entity.pdbx_description
1 polymer ?
#
loop_
_entity_poly.entity_id
_entity_poly.type
_entity_poly.pdbx_seq_one_letter_code
_entity_poly.pdbx_strand_id
1 'polypeptide(L)'
;MRMRTGRIRAVQLTLLAVMLLLLSSCGEKGNTEIKEAAPEKMEHVEMQDEMPSEFDFSVSFGYGEINKNEVNTYTDTVTKDLIVKGSATADLTLSADEMASIYAKMKAIDIMDITIKAHEPSTTTCEQTPYGEDKWKITIDGATREFSWTDRYCGVSDEALKLKQLRMDIMKIVQAREEYKALPDSEGGYD
;
A
#
# COMPACT_ATOMS: atom_id res chain seq x y z
N MET A 1 -56.93 7.02 48.05
CA MET A 1 -56.39 7.73 46.87
C MET A 1 -55.31 6.84 46.24
N ARG A 2 -55.46 6.47 44.97
CA ARG A 2 -54.57 5.53 44.26
C ARG A 2 -53.17 6.12 44.05
N MET A 3 -52.13 5.30 44.17
CA MET A 3 -51.12 5.17 43.12
C MET A 3 -50.38 3.83 43.25
N ARG A 4 -50.39 3.05 42.15
CA ARG A 4 -49.37 2.04 41.79
C ARG A 4 -48.05 2.79 41.58
N THR A 5 -46.86 2.22 41.78
CA THR A 5 -46.03 1.38 40.89
C THR A 5 -44.66 1.32 41.58
N GLY A 6 -43.75 0.35 41.46
CA GLY A 6 -43.62 -0.83 40.64
C GLY A 6 -42.38 -1.61 41.13
N ARG A 7 -42.30 -2.87 40.67
CA ARG A 7 -41.18 -3.80 40.80
C ARG A 7 -39.88 -3.15 40.27
N ILE A 8 -38.70 -3.49 40.79
CA ILE A 8 -37.80 -4.49 40.18
C ILE A 8 -36.89 -5.06 41.28
N ARG A 9 -36.94 -6.39 41.41
CA ARG A 9 -36.08 -7.23 42.25
C ARG A 9 -34.95 -7.79 41.39
N ALA A 10 -33.85 -8.13 42.05
CA ALA A 10 -32.90 -9.18 41.68
C ALA A 10 -31.86 -8.86 40.58
N VAL A 11 -30.87 -8.01 40.87
CA VAL A 11 -29.54 -8.05 40.19
C VAL A 11 -28.36 -7.77 41.15
N GLN A 12 -28.57 -7.29 42.37
CA GLN A 12 -27.48 -6.77 43.22
C GLN A 12 -26.70 -7.80 44.06
N LEU A 13 -26.82 -9.12 43.84
CA LEU A 13 -26.12 -10.13 44.65
C LEU A 13 -25.09 -11.00 43.91
N THR A 14 -24.81 -10.75 42.63
CA THR A 14 -23.88 -11.57 41.84
C THR A 14 -22.45 -11.00 41.73
N LEU A 15 -22.13 -9.92 42.43
CA LEU A 15 -20.83 -9.24 42.27
C LEU A 15 -19.74 -9.62 43.30
N LEU A 16 -20.00 -10.53 44.24
CA LEU A 16 -19.05 -10.85 45.34
C LEU A 16 -18.40 -12.23 45.28
N ALA A 17 -18.65 -13.04 44.25
CA ALA A 17 -18.22 -14.46 44.22
C ALA A 17 -17.12 -14.80 43.19
N VAL A 18 -16.63 -13.83 42.41
CA VAL A 18 -15.61 -14.10 41.36
C VAL A 18 -14.22 -13.55 41.73
N MET A 19 -14.11 -12.79 42.82
CA MET A 19 -12.86 -12.19 43.28
C MET A 19 -12.15 -13.09 44.32
N LEU A 20 -11.93 -14.37 44.00
CA LEU A 20 -11.22 -15.31 44.89
C LEU A 20 -10.53 -16.51 44.20
N LEU A 21 -10.32 -16.47 42.87
CA LEU A 21 -9.73 -17.60 42.11
C LEU A 21 -8.42 -17.29 41.34
N LEU A 22 -7.63 -16.29 41.75
CA LEU A 22 -6.32 -16.03 41.11
C LEU A 22 -5.14 -16.08 42.08
N LEU A 23 -5.06 -17.16 42.87
CA LEU A 23 -3.84 -17.53 43.60
C LEU A 23 -3.53 -19.02 43.38
N SER A 24 -2.96 -19.33 42.22
CA SER A 24 -2.08 -20.49 42.04
C SER A 24 -0.97 -20.10 41.08
N SER A 25 0.09 -19.55 41.67
CA SER A 25 1.40 -19.36 41.09
C SER A 25 2.15 -20.70 41.03
N CYS A 26 2.79 -20.95 39.89
CA CYS A 26 4.16 -21.46 39.72
C CYS A 26 4.30 -22.76 38.87
N GLY A 27 5.10 -22.66 37.81
CA GLY A 27 5.88 -23.77 37.27
C GLY A 27 5.56 -24.17 35.82
N GLU A 28 6.25 -23.57 34.84
CA GLU A 28 7.29 -24.23 34.03
C GLU A 28 7.89 -23.19 33.08
N LYS A 29 9.21 -22.97 33.17
CA LYS A 29 9.96 -22.11 32.24
C LYS A 29 10.12 -22.85 30.91
N GLY A 30 9.08 -22.82 30.09
CA GLY A 30 9.18 -23.14 28.67
C GLY A 30 9.93 -22.00 27.97
N ASN A 31 11.19 -22.25 27.64
CA ASN A 31 12.00 -21.36 26.81
C ASN A 31 11.46 -21.46 25.38
N THR A 32 10.40 -20.72 25.07
CA THR A 32 9.87 -20.60 23.70
C THR A 32 10.83 -19.70 22.94
N GLU A 33 11.83 -20.32 22.30
CA GLU A 33 12.49 -19.74 21.14
C GLU A 33 11.38 -19.28 20.19
N ILE A 34 11.26 -17.96 20.03
CA ILE A 34 10.62 -17.39 18.86
C ILE A 34 11.51 -17.84 17.71
N LYS A 35 11.09 -18.89 17.00
CA LYS A 35 11.62 -19.17 15.67
C LYS A 35 11.21 -18.01 14.80
N GLU A 36 12.12 -17.06 14.65
CA GLU A 36 12.14 -16.12 13.55
C GLU A 36 11.99 -16.96 12.28
N ALA A 37 10.83 -16.88 11.65
CA ALA A 37 10.58 -17.58 10.41
C ALA A 37 11.64 -17.09 9.43
N ALA A 38 12.49 -18.01 8.98
CA ALA A 38 13.43 -17.75 7.91
C ALA A 38 12.66 -17.09 6.74
N PRO A 39 13.22 -16.08 6.07
CA PRO A 39 12.55 -15.46 4.94
C PRO A 39 12.22 -16.59 3.95
N GLU A 40 10.94 -16.76 3.65
CA GLU A 40 10.52 -17.60 2.54
C GLU A 40 11.31 -17.11 1.33
N LYS A 41 12.12 -18.01 0.79
CA LYS A 41 12.92 -17.76 -0.41
C LYS A 41 11.91 -17.39 -1.49
N MET A 42 11.77 -16.10 -1.78
CA MET A 42 11.03 -15.61 -2.94
C MET A 42 11.60 -16.35 -4.14
N GLU A 43 10.81 -17.28 -4.67
CA GLU A 43 11.15 -18.02 -5.87
C GLU A 43 11.22 -16.97 -7.00
N HIS A 44 12.33 -16.96 -7.73
CA HIS A 44 12.54 -16.05 -8.85
C HIS A 44 11.39 -16.19 -9.84
N VAL A 45 10.63 -15.12 -10.06
CA VAL A 45 9.46 -15.13 -10.94
C VAL A 45 9.90 -14.64 -12.32
N GLU A 46 10.21 -15.57 -13.21
CA GLU A 46 10.45 -15.20 -14.61
C GLU A 46 9.15 -14.76 -15.27
N MET A 47 9.09 -13.49 -15.65
CA MET A 47 7.97 -12.95 -16.40
C MET A 47 7.93 -13.51 -17.83
N GLN A 48 6.83 -14.15 -18.20
CA GLN A 48 6.61 -14.72 -19.53
C GLN A 48 6.51 -13.63 -20.62
N ASP A 49 6.66 -13.98 -21.90
CA ASP A 49 6.51 -13.00 -23.00
C ASP A 49 5.06 -12.55 -23.17
N GLU A 50 4.12 -13.48 -22.99
CA GLU A 50 2.69 -13.17 -22.98
C GLU A 50 2.27 -12.69 -21.59
N MET A 51 1.41 -11.66 -21.55
CA MET A 51 0.85 -11.14 -20.31
C MET A 51 -0.17 -12.14 -19.75
N PRO A 52 0.00 -12.62 -18.50
CA PRO A 52 -0.94 -13.56 -17.91
C PRO A 52 -2.26 -12.88 -17.54
N SER A 53 -3.35 -13.65 -17.48
CA SER A 53 -4.70 -13.13 -17.18
C SER A 53 -4.84 -12.58 -15.76
N GLU A 54 -4.02 -13.08 -14.83
CA GLU A 54 -3.98 -12.66 -13.43
C GLU A 54 -3.04 -11.45 -13.20
N PHE A 55 -2.55 -10.81 -14.28
CA PHE A 55 -1.70 -9.63 -14.17
C PHE A 55 -2.49 -8.44 -13.65
N ASP A 56 -2.13 -8.01 -12.44
CA ASP A 56 -2.69 -6.82 -11.82
C ASP A 56 -1.62 -6.03 -11.08
N PHE A 57 -1.83 -4.72 -10.98
CA PHE A 57 -0.96 -3.86 -10.20
C PHE A 57 -1.71 -2.69 -9.57
N SER A 58 -1.12 -2.16 -8.51
CA SER A 58 -1.43 -0.84 -7.99
C SER A 58 -0.16 -0.06 -7.73
N VAL A 59 -0.17 1.23 -8.07
CA VAL A 59 0.87 2.19 -7.68
C VAL A 59 0.24 3.40 -7.02
N SER A 60 0.58 3.64 -5.75
CA SER A 60 0.21 4.83 -5.02
C SER A 60 1.41 5.76 -4.89
N PHE A 61 1.24 7.04 -5.23
CA PHE A 61 2.36 7.98 -5.32
C PHE A 61 1.94 9.44 -5.05
N GLY A 62 2.89 10.25 -4.64
CA GLY A 62 2.68 11.67 -4.33
C GLY A 62 3.63 12.16 -3.26
N TYR A 63 3.35 13.36 -2.76
CA TYR A 63 4.09 13.98 -1.66
C TYR A 63 3.36 13.75 -0.34
N GLY A 64 4.10 13.50 0.74
CA GLY A 64 3.53 13.31 2.08
C GLY A 64 2.81 11.97 2.29
N GLU A 65 2.16 11.83 3.45
CA GLU A 65 1.52 10.57 3.90
C GLU A 65 0.02 10.49 3.60
N ILE A 66 -0.63 11.59 3.22
CA ILE A 66 -2.09 11.72 3.11
C ILE A 66 -2.46 12.14 1.68
N ASN A 67 -3.57 11.63 1.13
CA ASN A 67 -4.13 11.95 -0.20
C ASN A 67 -3.16 11.68 -1.37
N LYS A 68 -2.76 10.41 -1.56
CA LYS A 68 -1.92 10.04 -2.70
C LYS A 68 -2.73 9.85 -3.97
N ASN A 69 -2.07 10.06 -5.12
CA ASN A 69 -2.57 9.54 -6.38
C ASN A 69 -2.46 8.02 -6.35
N GLU A 70 -3.36 7.33 -7.05
CA GLU A 70 -3.32 5.88 -7.17
C GLU A 70 -3.84 5.44 -8.52
N VAL A 71 -3.17 4.47 -9.14
CA VAL A 71 -3.73 3.65 -10.22
C VAL A 71 -3.83 2.25 -9.67
N ASN A 72 -5.01 1.64 -9.73
CA ASN A 72 -5.26 0.33 -9.14
C ASN A 72 -6.12 -0.52 -10.09
N THR A 73 -5.51 -1.54 -10.70
CA THR A 73 -6.21 -2.44 -11.65
C THR A 73 -6.98 -3.55 -10.94
N TYR A 74 -6.61 -3.90 -9.70
CA TYR A 74 -7.40 -4.87 -8.90
C TYR A 74 -8.84 -4.41 -8.66
N THR A 75 -9.06 -3.10 -8.63
CA THR A 75 -10.38 -2.49 -8.44
C THR A 75 -10.82 -1.64 -9.62
N ASP A 76 -10.05 -1.60 -10.71
CA ASP A 76 -10.31 -0.75 -11.88
C ASP A 76 -10.59 0.72 -11.52
N THR A 77 -9.72 1.32 -10.71
CA THR A 77 -9.89 2.70 -10.25
C THR A 77 -8.64 3.54 -10.41
N VAL A 78 -8.86 4.84 -10.59
CA VAL A 78 -7.84 5.86 -10.46
C VAL A 78 -8.23 6.90 -9.41
N THR A 79 -7.29 7.25 -8.54
CA THR A 79 -7.42 8.32 -7.55
C THR A 79 -6.46 9.46 -7.90
N LYS A 80 -6.98 10.69 -7.93
CA LYS A 80 -6.23 11.93 -8.12
C LYS A 80 -6.12 12.69 -6.81
N ASP A 81 -4.91 13.10 -6.45
CA ASP A 81 -4.66 14.04 -5.36
C ASP A 81 -5.14 15.44 -5.78
N LEU A 82 -6.09 16.00 -5.03
CA LEU A 82 -6.61 17.36 -5.22
C LEU A 82 -5.97 18.36 -4.25
N ILE A 83 -4.90 17.96 -3.55
CA ILE A 83 -4.10 18.74 -2.61
C ILE A 83 -4.97 19.23 -1.44
N VAL A 84 -5.45 20.49 -1.49
CA VAL A 84 -6.25 21.07 -0.39
C VAL A 84 -7.69 20.56 -0.38
N LYS A 85 -8.15 19.95 -1.49
CA LYS A 85 -9.52 19.40 -1.62
C LYS A 85 -9.63 17.91 -1.29
N GLY A 86 -8.55 17.29 -0.82
CA GLY A 86 -8.51 15.85 -0.57
C GLY A 86 -8.18 15.07 -1.84
N SER A 87 -8.95 14.03 -2.15
CA SER A 87 -8.78 13.22 -3.36
C SER A 87 -10.12 12.99 -4.05
N ALA A 88 -10.06 12.66 -5.34
CA ALA A 88 -11.21 12.18 -6.09
C ALA A 88 -10.85 10.89 -6.84
N THR A 89 -11.82 9.98 -6.93
CA THR A 89 -11.64 8.66 -7.54
C THR A 89 -12.65 8.48 -8.67
N ALA A 90 -12.22 7.85 -9.76
CA ALA A 90 -13.07 7.42 -10.86
C ALA A 90 -12.82 5.94 -11.16
N ASP A 91 -13.87 5.26 -11.63
CA ASP A 91 -13.74 3.95 -12.25
C ASP A 91 -13.02 4.12 -13.59
N LEU A 92 -11.96 3.34 -13.81
CA LEU A 92 -11.12 3.37 -15.00
C LEU A 92 -10.50 1.99 -15.19
N THR A 93 -11.08 1.22 -16.11
CA THR A 93 -10.50 -0.04 -16.60
C THR A 93 -9.55 0.25 -17.75
N LEU A 94 -8.30 -0.20 -17.63
CA LEU A 94 -7.33 -0.14 -18.72
C LEU A 94 -7.68 -1.16 -19.80
N SER A 95 -7.50 -0.77 -21.06
CA SER A 95 -7.66 -1.70 -22.19
C SER A 95 -6.58 -2.78 -22.19
N ALA A 96 -6.85 -3.90 -22.88
CA ALA A 96 -5.90 -5.00 -23.00
C ALA A 96 -4.54 -4.54 -23.59
N ASP A 97 -4.54 -3.63 -24.57
CA ASP A 97 -3.32 -3.11 -25.18
C ASP A 97 -2.53 -2.22 -24.21
N GLU A 98 -3.21 -1.41 -23.40
CA GLU A 98 -2.59 -0.59 -22.35
C GLU A 98 -1.97 -1.47 -21.26
N MET A 99 -2.70 -2.49 -20.79
CA MET A 99 -2.20 -3.48 -19.83
C MET A 99 -0.98 -4.21 -20.37
N ALA A 100 -1.03 -4.70 -21.62
CA ALA A 100 0.09 -5.38 -22.27
C ALA A 100 1.32 -4.48 -22.41
N SER A 101 1.13 -3.20 -22.73
CA SER A 101 2.23 -2.23 -22.81
C SER A 101 2.89 -2.00 -21.45
N ILE A 102 2.10 -1.91 -20.37
CA ILE A 102 2.61 -1.75 -19.01
C ILE A 102 3.35 -3.00 -18.56
N TYR A 103 2.77 -4.18 -18.80
CA TYR A 103 3.39 -5.47 -18.52
C TYR A 103 4.77 -5.59 -19.20
N ALA A 104 4.87 -5.25 -20.47
CA ALA A 104 6.13 -5.28 -21.21
C ALA A 104 7.19 -4.33 -20.60
N LYS A 105 6.79 -3.15 -20.12
CA LYS A 105 7.70 -2.21 -19.44
C LYS A 105 8.16 -2.73 -18.07
N MET A 106 7.25 -3.35 -17.33
CA MET A 106 7.54 -4.02 -16.05
C MET A 106 8.53 -5.17 -16.23
N LYS A 107 8.31 -6.01 -17.26
CA LYS A 107 9.23 -7.06 -17.66
C LYS A 107 10.61 -6.53 -18.01
N ALA A 108 10.70 -5.45 -18.79
CA ALA A 108 11.96 -4.87 -19.23
C ALA A 108 12.85 -4.33 -18.08
N ILE A 109 12.31 -4.17 -16.88
CA ILE A 109 13.05 -3.73 -15.69
C ILE A 109 13.12 -4.82 -14.61
N ASP A 110 12.75 -6.05 -14.96
CA ASP A 110 12.70 -7.21 -14.08
C ASP A 110 11.91 -6.90 -12.79
N ILE A 111 10.69 -6.36 -12.92
CA ILE A 111 9.95 -5.78 -11.79
C ILE A 111 9.73 -6.75 -10.62
N MET A 112 9.69 -8.06 -10.87
CA MET A 112 9.51 -9.07 -9.82
C MET A 112 10.79 -9.34 -9.04
N ASP A 113 11.96 -8.98 -9.57
CA ASP A 113 13.27 -9.16 -8.92
C ASP A 113 14.04 -7.84 -8.70
N ILE A 114 13.49 -6.70 -9.14
CA ILE A 114 14.11 -5.38 -8.97
C ILE A 114 14.51 -5.14 -7.51
N THR A 115 15.77 -4.82 -7.25
CA THR A 115 16.26 -4.55 -5.90
C THR A 115 16.48 -3.05 -5.74
N ILE A 116 15.62 -2.41 -4.94
CA ILE A 116 15.79 -1.01 -4.59
C ILE A 116 16.84 -0.95 -3.49
N LYS A 117 18.03 -0.44 -3.82
CA LYS A 117 19.07 -0.23 -2.82
C LYS A 117 18.56 0.75 -1.77
N ALA A 118 18.54 0.32 -0.51
CA ALA A 118 18.30 1.23 0.59
C ALA A 118 19.34 2.36 0.53
N HIS A 119 18.92 3.58 0.85
CA HIS A 119 19.87 4.67 1.00
C HIS A 119 20.78 4.33 2.20
N GLU A 120 22.03 3.97 1.91
CA GLU A 120 23.03 3.84 2.97
C GLU A 120 23.39 5.25 3.44
N PRO A 121 23.33 5.55 4.75
CA PRO A 121 23.66 6.86 5.27
C PRO A 121 25.13 7.16 4.96
N SER A 122 25.38 7.89 3.87
CA SER A 122 26.67 8.54 3.67
C SER A 122 26.86 9.55 4.81
N THR A 123 28.10 9.94 5.09
CA THR A 123 28.47 10.90 6.15
C THR A 123 27.80 12.27 6.03
N THR A 124 27.02 12.49 4.97
CA THR A 124 26.22 13.69 4.73
C THR A 124 24.77 13.26 4.53
N THR A 125 23.97 13.29 5.60
CA THR A 125 22.52 13.04 5.56
C THR A 125 21.84 14.16 4.79
N CYS A 126 21.58 13.93 3.49
CA CYS A 126 20.70 14.78 2.70
C CYS A 126 19.27 14.32 2.97
N GLU A 127 18.41 15.25 3.38
CA GLU A 127 16.96 15.03 3.46
C GLU A 127 16.26 16.21 2.78
N GLN A 128 15.28 15.94 1.92
CA GLN A 128 14.49 16.96 1.25
C GLN A 128 13.02 16.92 1.65
N THR A 129 12.37 18.08 1.63
CA THR A 129 10.93 18.24 1.81
C THR A 129 10.44 19.29 0.81
N PRO A 130 9.37 19.02 0.04
CA PRO A 130 8.63 17.76 0.00
C PRO A 130 9.45 16.63 -0.65
N TYR A 131 9.16 15.38 -0.28
CA TYR A 131 9.73 14.18 -0.91
C TYR A 131 8.61 13.33 -1.49
N GLY A 132 8.91 12.65 -2.60
CA GLY A 132 8.04 11.67 -3.23
C GLY A 132 8.23 10.29 -2.63
N GLU A 133 7.16 9.51 -2.60
CA GLU A 133 7.20 8.09 -2.29
C GLU A 133 6.19 7.34 -3.14
N ASP A 134 6.65 6.29 -3.82
CA ASP A 134 5.80 5.34 -4.51
C ASP A 134 5.66 4.06 -3.69
N LYS A 135 4.45 3.49 -3.65
CA LYS A 135 4.16 2.16 -3.11
C LYS A 135 3.56 1.31 -4.21
N TRP A 136 4.16 0.16 -4.46
CA TRP A 136 3.79 -0.77 -5.51
C TRP A 136 3.27 -2.07 -4.91
N LYS A 137 2.24 -2.61 -5.55
CA LYS A 137 1.78 -3.99 -5.38
C LYS A 137 1.52 -4.56 -6.76
N ILE A 138 2.09 -5.72 -7.08
CA ILE A 138 2.06 -6.29 -8.42
C ILE A 138 1.82 -7.79 -8.27
N THR A 139 0.87 -8.34 -9.04
CA THR A 139 0.59 -9.77 -9.11
C THR A 139 0.82 -10.23 -10.54
N ILE A 140 1.68 -11.23 -10.72
CA ILE A 140 2.01 -11.85 -12.01
C ILE A 140 2.08 -13.36 -11.76
N ASP A 141 1.38 -14.16 -12.56
CA ASP A 141 1.36 -15.63 -12.46
C ASP A 141 1.05 -16.16 -11.04
N GLY A 142 0.17 -15.45 -10.31
CA GLY A 142 -0.21 -15.79 -8.94
C GLY A 142 0.82 -15.42 -7.86
N ALA A 143 1.98 -14.88 -8.23
CA ALA A 143 2.94 -14.34 -7.29
C ALA A 143 2.72 -12.84 -7.10
N THR A 144 2.56 -12.41 -5.84
CA THR A 144 2.40 -10.99 -5.48
C THR A 144 3.69 -10.45 -4.88
N ARG A 145 4.11 -9.28 -5.37
CA ARG A 145 5.24 -8.51 -4.84
C ARG A 145 4.80 -7.12 -4.41
N GLU A 146 5.24 -6.70 -3.23
CA GLU A 146 5.03 -5.36 -2.70
C GLU A 146 6.38 -4.70 -2.37
N PHE A 147 6.54 -3.43 -2.75
CA PHE A 147 7.73 -2.64 -2.41
C PHE A 147 7.44 -1.14 -2.47
N SER A 148 8.35 -0.34 -1.91
CA SER A 148 8.27 1.12 -1.96
C SER A 148 9.64 1.74 -2.19
N TRP A 149 9.67 2.94 -2.75
CA TRP A 149 10.88 3.75 -2.85
C TRP A 149 10.57 5.23 -2.60
N THR A 150 11.58 5.98 -2.15
CA THR A 150 11.45 7.42 -1.88
C THR A 150 12.68 8.19 -2.36
N ASP A 151 12.48 9.45 -2.75
CA ASP A 151 13.58 10.38 -3.04
C ASP A 151 13.99 11.25 -1.84
N ARG A 152 13.43 11.00 -0.64
CA ARG A 152 13.70 11.79 0.58
C ARG A 152 15.19 12.04 0.81
N TYR A 153 16.04 11.03 0.55
CA TYR A 153 17.45 11.07 0.92
C TYR A 153 18.40 11.59 -0.18
N CYS A 154 17.86 12.22 -1.23
CA CYS A 154 18.58 12.82 -2.37
C CYS A 154 19.39 11.86 -3.26
N GLY A 155 19.90 10.75 -2.71
CA GLY A 155 20.48 9.64 -3.45
C GLY A 155 19.38 8.71 -3.93
N VAL A 156 19.04 8.82 -5.22
CA VAL A 156 18.07 7.95 -5.89
C VAL A 156 18.85 6.93 -6.73
N SER A 157 18.60 5.63 -6.54
CA SER A 157 19.26 4.59 -7.34
C SER A 157 18.75 4.55 -8.78
N ASP A 158 19.52 3.94 -9.68
CA ASP A 158 19.08 3.72 -11.06
C ASP A 158 17.78 2.91 -11.13
N GLU A 159 17.59 1.94 -10.22
CA GLU A 159 16.35 1.16 -10.10
C GLU A 159 15.16 2.04 -9.72
N ALA A 160 15.34 2.96 -8.77
CA ALA A 160 14.31 3.91 -8.39
C ALA A 160 13.96 4.88 -9.54
N LEU A 161 14.94 5.28 -10.35
CA LEU A 161 14.69 6.08 -11.56
C LEU A 161 13.88 5.31 -12.62
N LYS A 162 14.16 4.01 -12.83
CA LYS A 162 13.36 3.15 -13.71
C LYS A 162 11.91 3.04 -13.24
N LEU A 163 11.69 2.88 -11.93
CA LEU A 163 10.35 2.84 -11.32
C LEU A 163 9.61 4.18 -11.49
N LYS A 164 10.31 5.30 -11.25
CA LYS A 164 9.77 6.63 -11.49
C LYS A 164 9.31 6.80 -12.95
N GLN A 165 10.12 6.33 -13.90
CA GLN A 165 9.80 6.40 -15.32
C GLN A 165 8.60 5.50 -15.68
N LEU A 166 8.54 4.27 -15.14
CA LEU A 166 7.40 3.37 -15.33
C LEU A 166 6.10 4.02 -14.83
N ARG A 167 6.10 4.60 -13.62
CA ARG A 167 4.96 5.34 -13.07
C ARG A 167 4.54 6.49 -13.98
N MET A 168 5.49 7.28 -14.48
CA MET A 168 5.19 8.39 -15.39
C MET A 168 4.55 7.90 -16.69
N ASP A 169 4.98 6.76 -17.21
CA ASP A 169 4.40 6.19 -18.43
C ASP A 169 2.98 5.67 -18.19
N ILE A 170 2.72 4.99 -17.06
CA ILE A 170 1.36 4.60 -16.64
C ILE A 170 0.47 5.85 -16.52
N MET A 171 0.97 6.91 -15.90
CA MET A 171 0.19 8.15 -15.74
C MET A 171 -0.10 8.85 -17.06
N LYS A 172 0.77 8.78 -18.07
CA LYS A 172 0.44 9.31 -19.40
C LYS A 172 -0.75 8.58 -20.03
N ILE A 173 -0.80 7.26 -19.87
CA ILE A 173 -1.93 6.44 -20.35
C ILE A 173 -3.21 6.89 -19.62
N VAL A 174 -3.18 6.88 -18.29
CA VAL A 174 -4.32 7.25 -17.44
C VAL A 174 -4.80 8.69 -17.68
N GLN A 175 -3.90 9.66 -17.82
CA GLN A 175 -4.25 11.07 -18.06
C GLN A 175 -4.88 11.31 -19.43
N ALA A 176 -4.67 10.40 -20.39
CA ALA A 176 -5.31 10.48 -21.70
C ALA A 176 -6.77 10.03 -21.68
N ARG A 177 -7.21 9.33 -20.62
CA ARG A 177 -8.56 8.78 -20.43
C ARG A 177 -9.56 9.87 -20.06
N GLU A 178 -10.78 9.77 -20.59
CA GLU A 178 -11.85 10.75 -20.33
C GLU A 178 -12.32 10.68 -18.88
N GLU A 179 -12.33 9.48 -18.30
CA GLU A 179 -12.67 9.19 -16.91
C GLU A 179 -11.77 9.98 -15.95
N TYR A 180 -10.46 10.03 -16.24
CA TYR A 180 -9.50 10.81 -15.45
C TYR A 180 -9.63 12.32 -15.70
N LYS A 181 -9.85 12.75 -16.95
CA LYS A 181 -10.05 14.18 -17.29
C LYS A 181 -11.31 14.77 -16.67
N ALA A 182 -12.31 13.94 -16.38
CA ALA A 182 -13.54 14.36 -15.71
C ALA A 182 -13.36 14.60 -14.20
N LEU A 183 -12.24 14.15 -13.60
CA LEU A 183 -11.94 14.43 -12.19
C LEU A 183 -11.68 15.93 -11.99
N PRO A 184 -12.06 16.51 -10.83
CA PRO A 184 -11.78 17.91 -10.52
C PRO A 184 -10.31 18.29 -10.69
N ASP A 185 -10.06 19.56 -11.00
CA ASP A 185 -8.70 20.09 -10.98
C ASP A 185 -8.14 20.13 -9.55
N SER A 186 -6.84 19.91 -9.43
CA SER A 186 -6.15 20.05 -8.15
C SER A 186 -6.02 21.54 -7.80
N GLU A 187 -6.20 21.89 -6.53
CA GLU A 187 -6.08 23.27 -6.06
C GLU A 187 -4.97 23.41 -5.02
N GLY A 188 -4.06 24.37 -5.22
CA GLY A 188 -2.92 24.60 -4.33
C GLY A 188 -1.62 23.99 -4.84
N GLY A 189 -0.60 23.95 -3.99
CA GLY A 189 0.72 23.42 -4.30
C GLY A 189 1.50 23.09 -3.02
N TYR A 190 2.63 22.41 -3.21
CA TYR A 190 3.61 22.19 -2.16
C TYR A 190 4.64 23.32 -2.26
N ASP A 191 4.75 24.16 -1.21
CA ASP A 191 5.74 25.26 -1.10
C ASP A 191 7.14 24.73 -0.77
#